data_AF-A0A1B8GEZ1-F1
#
_entry.id   AF-A0A1B8GEZ1-F1
#
_cell.length_a   1.000
_cell.length_b   1.000
_cell.length_c   1.000
_cell.angle_alpha   90.00
_cell.angle_beta   90.00
_cell.angle_gamma   90.00
#
_symmetry.space_group_name_H-M   'P 1'
#
loop_
_entity.id
_entity.type
_entity.pdbx_description
1 polymer ?
#
loop_
_entity_poly.entity_id
_entity_poly.type
_entity_poly.pdbx_seq_one_letter_code
_entity_poly.pdbx_strand_id
1 'polypeptide(L)'
;MAVPRTVFRDRLSISNELYRLVQDQLSEAPRTNTLNDLKTTIETLSTFTGACESVLTDISSRGQETDLRTAVEGIRNVLTWAKFLDTIRTTPSDPNFLFRAHKHAATSQPTFVPDLDVPFDLGFRRTHSIDKFVEDLAEHLGKTRKAKSETYFVSMSPILEWTIHTAGQKWIHRGQDEVGLAIFDVKKLQQNSGTIIFRVSDVLKFLAGEGKDSLIEQGLQQWARNCDEYVSVGKISDDGLVRWVAWDKLYLSPANILSKRCFVRARTLGVYRKWIQEYQQPIELEDICQRMVEFGKVLAGPQEDLLSPLIELLLKPGILFWGFINESSEEVVIASIRALVDETGLESLSGLTI
;
A
#
# COMPACT_ATOMS: atom_id res chain seq x y z
N MET A 1 -53.40 -21.16 -21.83
CA MET A 1 -53.37 -21.17 -20.35
C MET A 1 -51.93 -20.93 -19.92
N ALA A 2 -51.62 -19.72 -19.45
CA ALA A 2 -50.30 -19.38 -18.93
C ALA A 2 -50.26 -19.69 -17.43
N VAL A 3 -49.28 -20.50 -17.02
CA VAL A 3 -49.02 -20.79 -15.60
C VAL A 3 -48.54 -19.51 -14.92
N PRO A 4 -49.11 -19.06 -13.80
CA PRO A 4 -48.59 -17.91 -13.07
C PRO A 4 -47.23 -18.30 -12.47
N ARG A 5 -46.15 -17.65 -12.92
CA ARG A 5 -44.86 -17.70 -12.22
C ARG A 5 -45.08 -17.10 -10.83
N THR A 6 -44.87 -17.94 -9.82
CA THR A 6 -45.08 -17.65 -8.41
C THR A 6 -44.10 -16.60 -7.89
N VAL A 7 -44.51 -15.33 -7.88
CA VAL A 7 -43.82 -14.21 -7.20
C VAL A 7 -43.73 -14.42 -5.67
N PHE A 8 -44.52 -15.34 -5.11
CA PHE A 8 -44.61 -15.59 -3.67
C PHE A 8 -43.54 -16.55 -3.10
N ARG A 9 -42.83 -17.32 -3.94
CA ARG A 9 -41.80 -18.25 -3.46
C ARG A 9 -40.52 -17.53 -3.00
N ASP A 10 -40.20 -16.41 -3.65
CA ASP A 10 -38.97 -15.66 -3.38
C ASP A 10 -39.05 -14.83 -2.08
N ARG A 11 -40.22 -14.25 -1.74
CA ARG A 11 -40.37 -13.42 -0.54
C ARG A 11 -40.15 -14.18 0.79
N LEU A 12 -40.63 -15.42 0.88
CA LEU A 12 -40.41 -16.29 2.04
C LEU A 12 -38.92 -16.71 2.15
N SER A 13 -38.25 -16.94 1.02
CA SER A 13 -36.83 -17.28 1.00
C SER A 13 -35.95 -16.13 1.50
N ILE A 14 -36.24 -14.91 1.09
CA ILE A 14 -35.39 -13.75 1.41
C ILE A 14 -35.63 -13.26 2.85
N SER A 15 -36.88 -13.34 3.36
CA SER A 15 -37.14 -13.13 4.79
C SER A 15 -36.40 -14.14 5.66
N ASN A 16 -36.24 -15.38 5.19
CA ASN A 16 -35.44 -16.39 5.87
C ASN A 16 -33.93 -16.10 5.79
N GLU A 17 -33.43 -15.48 4.70
CA GLU A 17 -32.03 -15.07 4.59
C GLU A 17 -31.69 -13.91 5.54
N LEU A 18 -32.57 -12.91 5.67
CA LEU A 18 -32.43 -11.85 6.68
C LEU A 18 -32.48 -12.43 8.09
N TYR A 19 -33.43 -13.33 8.35
CA TYR A 19 -33.51 -14.02 9.63
C TYR A 19 -32.23 -14.81 9.95
N ARG A 20 -31.66 -15.51 8.95
CA ARG A 20 -30.38 -16.21 9.10
C ARG A 20 -29.23 -15.24 9.38
N LEU A 21 -29.14 -14.10 8.68
CA LEU A 21 -28.12 -13.10 8.97
C LEU A 21 -28.20 -12.58 10.41
N VAL A 22 -29.41 -12.31 10.91
CA VAL A 22 -29.61 -11.91 12.31
C VAL A 22 -29.17 -13.03 13.26
N GLN A 23 -29.55 -14.28 12.98
CA GLN A 23 -29.14 -15.45 13.77
C GLN A 23 -27.62 -15.64 13.76
N ASP A 24 -26.98 -15.49 12.60
CA ASP A 24 -25.53 -15.63 12.45
C ASP A 24 -24.81 -14.58 13.29
N GLN A 25 -25.23 -13.31 13.22
CA GLN A 25 -24.68 -12.24 14.06
C GLN A 25 -24.89 -12.47 15.55
N LEU A 26 -26.07 -12.97 15.95
CA LEU A 26 -26.35 -13.33 17.34
C LEU A 26 -25.53 -14.55 17.80
N SER A 27 -25.19 -15.46 16.89
CA SER A 27 -24.38 -16.65 17.19
C SER A 27 -22.90 -16.34 17.34
N GLU A 28 -22.41 -15.29 16.67
CA GLU A 28 -21.05 -14.76 16.83
C GLU A 28 -20.88 -14.00 18.16
N ALA A 29 -21.97 -13.51 18.75
CA ALA A 29 -21.95 -12.86 20.06
C ALA A 29 -21.74 -13.89 21.19
N PRO A 30 -20.92 -13.59 22.22
CA PRO A 30 -20.75 -14.49 23.36
C PRO A 30 -22.09 -14.71 24.08
N ARG A 31 -22.31 -15.95 24.56
CA ARG A 31 -23.49 -16.25 25.38
C ARG A 31 -23.47 -15.37 26.62
N THR A 32 -24.51 -14.58 26.81
CA THR A 32 -24.61 -13.53 27.84
C THR A 32 -24.58 -14.13 29.25
N ASN A 33 -23.37 -14.27 29.81
CA ASN A 33 -23.15 -14.75 31.16
C ASN A 33 -22.52 -13.65 32.06
N THR A 34 -22.04 -12.57 31.46
CA THR A 34 -21.43 -11.40 32.12
C THR A 34 -21.94 -10.08 31.54
N LEU A 35 -21.70 -8.97 32.26
CA LEU A 35 -22.00 -7.62 31.76
C LEU A 35 -21.18 -7.27 30.50
N ASN A 36 -19.94 -7.77 30.41
CA ASN A 36 -19.11 -7.60 29.23
C ASN A 36 -19.70 -8.34 28.02
N ASP A 37 -20.22 -9.56 28.22
CA ASP A 37 -20.87 -10.30 27.12
C ASP A 37 -22.09 -9.53 26.59
N LEU A 38 -22.91 -8.97 27.48
CA LEU A 38 -24.05 -8.14 27.10
C LEU A 38 -23.61 -6.89 26.31
N LYS A 39 -22.53 -6.24 26.73
CA LYS A 39 -21.95 -5.10 26.02
C LYS A 39 -21.52 -5.49 24.61
N THR A 40 -20.81 -6.61 24.46
CA THR A 40 -20.40 -7.14 23.16
C THR A 40 -21.61 -7.47 22.28
N THR A 41 -22.66 -8.11 22.83
CA THR A 41 -23.89 -8.38 22.07
C THR A 41 -24.56 -7.10 21.57
N ILE A 42 -24.61 -6.04 22.40
CA ILE A 42 -25.15 -4.74 22.00
C ILE A 42 -24.32 -4.12 20.86
N GLU A 43 -22.99 -4.18 20.95
CA GLU A 43 -22.09 -3.67 19.90
C GLU A 43 -22.24 -4.43 18.58
N THR A 44 -22.37 -5.76 18.62
CA THR A 44 -22.63 -6.61 17.43
C THR A 44 -23.98 -6.25 16.79
N LEU A 45 -25.05 -6.15 17.58
CA LEU A 45 -26.38 -5.78 17.07
C LEU A 45 -26.40 -4.35 16.52
N SER A 46 -25.70 -3.42 17.16
CA SER A 46 -25.56 -2.04 16.67
C SER A 46 -24.83 -2.00 15.33
N THR A 47 -23.79 -2.81 15.15
CA THR A 47 -23.07 -2.95 13.88
C THR A 47 -23.99 -3.49 12.78
N PHE A 48 -24.79 -4.51 13.12
CA PHE A 48 -25.80 -5.09 12.22
C PHE A 48 -26.84 -4.06 11.77
N THR A 49 -27.45 -3.35 12.73
CA THR A 49 -28.45 -2.31 12.44
C THR A 49 -27.85 -1.19 11.59
N GLY A 50 -26.64 -0.71 11.92
CA GLY A 50 -25.96 0.31 11.12
C GLY A 50 -25.65 -0.14 9.68
N ALA A 51 -25.29 -1.40 9.47
CA ALA A 51 -25.12 -1.96 8.12
C ALA A 51 -26.46 -1.99 7.34
N CYS A 52 -27.56 -2.37 7.99
CA CYS A 52 -28.88 -2.35 7.38
C CYS A 52 -29.31 -0.93 6.99
N GLU A 53 -29.22 0.02 7.92
CA GLU A 53 -29.61 1.41 7.70
C GLU A 53 -28.79 2.06 6.58
N SER A 54 -27.46 1.85 6.59
CA SER A 54 -26.58 2.42 5.56
C SER A 54 -26.88 1.88 4.16
N VAL A 55 -27.05 0.57 4.01
CA VAL A 55 -27.37 -0.05 2.71
C VAL A 55 -28.75 0.39 2.20
N LEU A 56 -29.77 0.41 3.07
CA LEU A 56 -31.13 0.82 2.69
C LEU A 56 -31.20 2.30 2.34
N THR A 57 -30.46 3.16 3.06
CA THR A 57 -30.36 4.59 2.77
C THR A 57 -29.67 4.83 1.42
N ASP A 58 -28.55 4.16 1.16
CA ASP A 58 -27.85 4.26 -0.14
C ASP A 58 -28.74 3.79 -1.29
N ILE A 59 -29.44 2.64 -1.16
CA ILE A 59 -30.40 2.16 -2.17
C ILE A 59 -31.49 3.20 -2.43
N SER A 60 -32.10 3.72 -1.36
CA SER A 60 -33.19 4.70 -1.46
C SER A 60 -32.73 5.99 -2.13
N SER A 61 -31.51 6.47 -1.80
CA SER A 61 -30.93 7.68 -2.38
C SER A 61 -30.65 7.58 -3.88
N ARG A 62 -30.44 6.37 -4.41
CA ARG A 62 -30.19 6.12 -5.84
C ARG A 62 -31.47 6.08 -6.68
N GLY A 63 -32.64 6.09 -6.05
CA GLY A 63 -33.94 6.12 -6.75
C GLY A 63 -34.24 4.89 -7.61
N GLN A 64 -33.49 3.80 -7.45
CA GLN A 64 -33.65 2.56 -8.21
C GLN A 64 -34.39 1.52 -7.37
N GLU A 65 -35.43 0.93 -7.95
CA GLU A 65 -36.09 -0.24 -7.37
C GLU A 65 -35.09 -1.41 -7.35
N THR A 66 -34.57 -1.73 -6.17
CA THR A 66 -33.57 -2.78 -5.98
C THR A 66 -34.24 -4.01 -5.41
N ASP A 67 -34.00 -5.17 -6.02
CA ASP A 67 -34.48 -6.45 -5.49
C ASP A 67 -33.94 -6.68 -4.07
N LEU A 68 -34.83 -7.18 -3.20
CA LEU A 68 -34.54 -7.48 -1.80
C LEU A 68 -33.34 -8.42 -1.66
N ARG A 69 -33.16 -9.39 -2.56
CA ARG A 69 -31.99 -10.27 -2.54
C ARG A 69 -30.67 -9.51 -2.69
N THR A 70 -30.66 -8.51 -3.58
CA THR A 70 -29.47 -7.66 -3.80
C THR A 70 -29.19 -6.80 -2.57
N ALA A 71 -30.23 -6.30 -1.89
CA ALA A 71 -30.09 -5.57 -0.65
C ALA A 71 -29.51 -6.45 0.48
N VAL A 72 -30.01 -7.69 0.61
CA VAL A 72 -29.55 -8.65 1.63
C VAL A 72 -28.10 -9.06 1.40
N GLU A 73 -27.70 -9.35 0.16
CA GLU A 73 -26.30 -9.62 -0.17
C GLU A 73 -25.41 -8.40 0.10
N GLY A 74 -25.92 -7.21 -0.20
CA GLY A 74 -25.26 -5.95 0.14
C GLY A 74 -24.99 -5.78 1.64
N ILE A 75 -25.97 -6.08 2.48
CA ILE A 75 -25.83 -6.05 3.95
C ILE A 75 -24.76 -7.07 4.40
N ARG A 76 -24.82 -8.30 3.88
CA ARG A 76 -23.82 -9.34 4.20
C ARG A 76 -22.41 -8.90 3.83
N ASN A 77 -22.23 -8.33 2.64
CA ASN A 77 -20.93 -7.85 2.20
C ASN A 77 -20.41 -6.74 3.12
N VAL A 78 -21.26 -5.76 3.45
CA VAL A 78 -20.88 -4.65 4.36
C VAL A 78 -20.46 -5.16 5.74
N LEU A 79 -21.16 -6.14 6.31
CA LEU A 79 -20.79 -6.76 7.58
C LEU A 79 -19.46 -7.51 7.50
N THR A 80 -19.27 -8.27 6.42
CA THR A 80 -18.01 -9.01 6.19
C THR A 80 -16.84 -8.04 6.04
N TRP A 81 -17.04 -6.93 5.32
CA TRP A 81 -16.06 -5.84 5.23
C TRP A 81 -15.78 -5.19 6.57
N ALA A 82 -16.79 -4.96 7.40
CA ALA A 82 -16.60 -4.39 8.73
C ALA A 82 -15.69 -5.29 9.59
N LYS A 83 -15.97 -6.60 9.64
CA LYS A 83 -15.15 -7.60 10.34
C LYS A 83 -13.71 -7.63 9.80
N PHE A 84 -13.55 -7.66 8.48
CA PHE A 84 -12.25 -7.64 7.83
C PHE A 84 -11.44 -6.39 8.19
N LEU A 85 -12.04 -5.20 8.05
CA LEU A 85 -11.40 -3.93 8.33
C LEU A 85 -11.03 -3.78 9.81
N ASP A 86 -11.90 -4.21 10.72
CA ASP A 86 -11.60 -4.22 12.16
C ASP A 86 -10.40 -5.11 12.46
N THR A 87 -10.36 -6.31 11.87
CA THR A 87 -9.26 -7.26 12.08
C THR A 87 -7.92 -6.71 11.62
N ILE A 88 -7.84 -6.16 10.40
CA ILE A 88 -6.55 -5.72 9.82
C ILE A 88 -6.08 -4.35 10.34
N ARG A 89 -6.98 -3.53 10.91
CA ARG A 89 -6.66 -2.21 11.49
C ARG A 89 -5.92 -2.30 12.84
N THR A 90 -5.78 -3.49 13.43
CA THR A 90 -5.16 -3.69 14.75
C THR A 90 -3.63 -3.85 14.73
N THR A 91 -2.93 -3.47 13.65
CA THR A 91 -1.49 -3.75 13.44
C THR A 91 -0.66 -2.47 13.12
N PRO A 92 0.70 -2.50 13.18
CA PRO A 92 1.57 -1.43 13.70
C PRO A 92 1.52 -0.11 12.92
N SER A 93 2.10 0.96 13.51
CA SER A 93 2.17 2.30 12.90
C SER A 93 2.51 2.24 11.42
N ASP A 94 1.61 2.76 10.59
CA ASP A 94 1.82 2.85 9.15
C ASP A 94 3.17 3.52 8.83
N PRO A 95 3.84 3.11 7.74
CA PRO A 95 5.04 3.80 7.30
C PRO A 95 4.71 5.25 6.96
N ASN A 96 5.64 6.18 7.21
CA ASN A 96 5.43 7.58 6.82
C ASN A 96 5.31 7.74 5.29
N PHE A 97 6.06 6.92 4.54
CA PHE A 97 6.14 7.00 3.09
C PHE A 97 5.94 5.64 2.43
N LEU A 98 5.31 5.70 1.25
CA LEU A 98 5.22 4.59 0.31
C LEU A 98 5.85 5.00 -1.01
N PHE A 99 6.49 4.04 -1.68
CA PHE A 99 7.23 4.26 -2.91
C PHE A 99 6.67 3.42 -4.05
N ARG A 100 6.73 3.96 -5.27
CA ARG A 100 6.37 3.21 -6.48
C ARG A 100 7.34 3.49 -7.62
N ALA A 101 7.88 2.43 -8.20
CA ALA A 101 8.61 2.50 -9.46
C ALA A 101 7.62 2.62 -10.63
N HIS A 102 7.61 3.75 -11.31
CA HIS A 102 6.61 4.06 -12.33
C HIS A 102 7.23 4.47 -13.67
N LYS A 103 6.47 4.33 -14.76
CA LYS A 103 6.82 4.85 -16.08
C LYS A 103 5.97 6.08 -16.31
N HIS A 104 6.59 7.23 -16.52
CA HIS A 104 5.90 8.48 -16.80
C HIS A 104 6.70 9.27 -17.82
N ALA A 105 6.12 9.48 -19.01
CA ALA A 105 6.78 10.08 -20.16
C ALA A 105 6.55 11.60 -20.29
N ALA A 106 6.02 12.25 -19.24
CA ALA A 106 5.77 13.68 -19.24
C ALA A 106 6.65 14.39 -18.21
N THR A 107 6.91 15.67 -18.47
CA THR A 107 7.73 16.54 -17.61
C THR A 107 7.01 16.99 -16.34
N SER A 108 5.69 16.81 -16.28
CA SER A 108 4.85 17.06 -15.10
C SER A 108 4.97 15.94 -14.05
N GLN A 109 4.35 16.14 -12.89
CA GLN A 109 4.17 15.02 -11.95
C GLN A 109 3.17 14.00 -12.54
N PRO A 110 3.41 12.69 -12.34
CA PRO A 110 2.45 11.65 -12.73
C PRO A 110 1.18 11.69 -11.87
N THR A 111 0.03 11.62 -12.52
CA THR A 111 -1.23 11.28 -11.84
C THR A 111 -1.37 9.76 -11.76
N PHE A 112 -1.64 9.25 -10.57
CA PHE A 112 -1.83 7.81 -10.34
C PHE A 112 -3.32 7.47 -10.30
N VAL A 113 -3.88 7.26 -11.48
CA VAL A 113 -5.23 6.70 -11.63
C VAL A 113 -5.09 5.18 -11.80
N PRO A 114 -5.80 4.36 -11.00
CA PRO A 114 -5.87 2.93 -11.28
C PRO A 114 -6.49 2.66 -12.66
N ASP A 115 -6.27 1.47 -13.22
CA ASP A 115 -6.84 1.11 -14.55
C ASP A 115 -8.38 1.17 -14.50
N LEU A 116 -8.96 0.86 -13.34
CA LEU A 116 -10.38 0.99 -13.04
C LEU A 116 -10.58 2.04 -11.93
N ASP A 117 -11.25 3.14 -12.25
CA ASP A 117 -11.56 4.21 -11.29
C ASP A 117 -12.73 3.83 -10.40
N VAL A 118 -12.42 3.11 -9.31
CA VAL A 118 -13.41 2.62 -8.35
C VAL A 118 -13.08 3.16 -6.96
N PRO A 119 -13.88 4.09 -6.40
CA PRO A 119 -13.66 4.58 -5.05
C PRO A 119 -13.95 3.48 -4.01
N PHE A 120 -13.20 3.48 -2.91
CA PHE A 120 -13.50 2.61 -1.77
C PHE A 120 -14.58 3.24 -0.88
N ASP A 121 -15.83 3.15 -1.32
CA ASP A 121 -16.99 3.70 -0.62
C ASP A 121 -17.97 2.60 -0.15
N LEU A 122 -19.16 3.00 0.31
CA LEU A 122 -20.23 2.04 0.65
C LEU A 122 -20.71 1.26 -0.58
N GLY A 123 -20.73 1.88 -1.76
CA GLY A 123 -21.11 1.24 -3.02
C GLY A 123 -20.15 0.09 -3.38
N PHE A 124 -18.84 0.29 -3.20
CA PHE A 124 -17.83 -0.75 -3.37
C PHE A 124 -18.08 -1.91 -2.41
N ARG A 125 -18.14 -1.62 -1.09
CA ARG A 125 -18.29 -2.63 -0.05
C ARG A 125 -19.61 -3.40 -0.13
N ARG A 126 -20.65 -2.82 -0.72
CA ARG A 126 -21.92 -3.49 -0.97
C ARG A 126 -21.84 -4.47 -2.15
N THR A 127 -21.12 -4.11 -3.20
CA THR A 127 -21.11 -4.84 -4.47
C THR A 127 -19.97 -5.86 -4.60
N HIS A 128 -18.87 -5.66 -3.88
CA HIS A 128 -17.70 -6.54 -3.91
C HIS A 128 -17.62 -7.34 -2.61
N SER A 129 -17.59 -8.66 -2.69
CA SER A 129 -17.29 -9.51 -1.54
C SER A 129 -15.78 -9.49 -1.23
N ILE A 130 -15.40 -9.88 0.00
CA ILE A 130 -13.98 -10.05 0.36
C ILE A 130 -13.30 -11.08 -0.52
N ASP A 131 -13.98 -12.20 -0.82
CA ASP A 131 -13.43 -13.25 -1.67
C ASP A 131 -13.13 -12.71 -3.08
N LYS A 132 -14.05 -11.91 -3.65
CA LYS A 132 -13.83 -11.26 -4.95
C LYS A 132 -12.68 -10.26 -4.91
N PHE A 133 -12.59 -9.45 -3.84
CA PHE A 133 -11.46 -8.54 -3.64
C PHE A 133 -10.12 -9.28 -3.58
N VAL A 134 -10.07 -10.44 -2.92
CA VAL A 134 -8.87 -11.27 -2.78
C VAL A 134 -8.48 -11.92 -4.11
N GLU A 135 -9.45 -12.39 -4.90
CA GLU A 135 -9.23 -12.88 -6.26
C GLU A 135 -8.60 -11.80 -7.14
N ASP A 136 -9.17 -10.59 -7.11
CA ASP A 136 -8.67 -9.45 -7.88
C ASP A 136 -7.27 -9.02 -7.40
N LEU A 137 -6.99 -9.14 -6.10
CA LEU A 137 -5.65 -8.92 -5.53
C LEU A 137 -4.67 -9.99 -6.00
N ALA A 138 -5.05 -11.27 -6.00
CA ALA A 138 -4.22 -12.36 -6.49
C ALA A 138 -3.84 -12.14 -7.96
N GLU A 139 -4.81 -11.72 -8.77
CA GLU A 139 -4.59 -11.37 -10.16
C GLU A 139 -3.67 -10.15 -10.31
N HIS A 140 -3.87 -9.11 -9.48
CA HIS A 140 -3.01 -7.93 -9.44
C HIS A 140 -1.54 -8.26 -9.15
N LEU A 141 -1.30 -9.06 -8.10
CA LEU A 141 0.05 -9.52 -7.74
C LEU A 141 0.65 -10.41 -8.85
N GLY A 142 -0.21 -11.14 -9.56
CA GLY A 142 0.14 -12.02 -10.67
C GLY A 142 0.37 -11.33 -12.02
N LYS A 143 0.27 -9.99 -12.14
CA LYS A 143 0.37 -9.24 -13.42
C LYS A 143 1.66 -9.46 -14.22
N THR A 144 2.68 -10.06 -13.63
CA THR A 144 3.91 -10.47 -14.34
C THR A 144 3.75 -11.75 -15.16
N ARG A 145 2.69 -12.55 -14.93
CA ARG A 145 2.49 -13.90 -15.49
C ARG A 145 1.34 -14.01 -16.50
N LYS A 146 0.39 -13.06 -16.55
CA LYS A 146 -0.77 -13.07 -17.46
C LYS A 146 -0.88 -11.75 -18.22
N ALA A 147 -1.66 -11.72 -19.31
CA ALA A 147 -1.99 -10.48 -20.02
C ALA A 147 -2.47 -9.41 -19.03
N LYS A 148 -2.13 -8.14 -19.28
CA LYS A 148 -2.51 -7.02 -18.40
C LYS A 148 -3.99 -7.10 -18.06
N SER A 149 -4.31 -7.49 -16.83
CA SER A 149 -5.63 -7.30 -16.27
C SER A 149 -5.71 -5.88 -15.75
N GLU A 150 -6.78 -5.19 -16.14
CA GLU A 150 -7.13 -3.90 -15.55
C GLU A 150 -7.56 -4.16 -14.10
N THR A 151 -6.98 -3.42 -13.16
CA THR A 151 -7.35 -3.56 -11.74
C THR A 151 -7.52 -2.18 -11.12
N TYR A 152 -8.37 -2.10 -10.11
CA TYR A 152 -8.54 -0.90 -9.28
C TYR A 152 -7.43 -0.71 -8.22
N PHE A 153 -6.38 -1.55 -8.24
CA PHE A 153 -5.27 -1.51 -7.29
C PHE A 153 -4.06 -0.70 -7.79
N VAL A 154 -3.40 -0.03 -6.86
CA VAL A 154 -2.07 0.56 -7.07
C VAL A 154 -1.05 0.01 -6.05
N SER A 155 -0.12 -0.84 -6.53
CA SER A 155 1.04 -1.32 -5.77
C SER A 155 2.02 -0.23 -5.31
N MET A 156 2.43 -0.32 -4.05
CA MET A 156 3.47 0.50 -3.44
C MET A 156 4.25 -0.32 -2.41
N SER A 157 5.43 0.16 -2.01
CA SER A 157 6.26 -0.47 -0.98
C SER A 157 6.93 0.59 -0.10
N PRO A 158 7.10 0.38 1.21
CA PRO A 158 7.90 1.26 2.06
C PRO A 158 9.41 0.99 1.95
N ILE A 159 9.81 -0.05 1.20
CA ILE A 159 11.21 -0.44 1.03
C ILE A 159 11.81 0.39 -0.12
N LEU A 160 12.48 1.49 0.26
CA LEU A 160 13.04 2.47 -0.66
C LEU A 160 14.03 1.84 -1.65
N GLU A 161 15.01 1.08 -1.14
CA GLU A 161 16.07 0.50 -1.93
C GLU A 161 15.57 -0.54 -2.94
N TRP A 162 14.54 -1.29 -2.54
CA TRP A 162 13.85 -2.22 -3.44
C TRP A 162 13.14 -1.48 -4.57
N THR A 163 12.43 -0.40 -4.23
CA THR A 163 11.67 0.37 -5.23
C THR A 163 12.60 1.09 -6.21
N ILE A 164 13.72 1.67 -5.74
CA ILE A 164 14.76 2.25 -6.59
C ILE A 164 15.36 1.17 -7.51
N HIS A 165 15.69 0.00 -6.97
CA HIS A 165 16.19 -1.12 -7.79
C HIS A 165 15.18 -1.54 -8.87
N THR A 166 13.89 -1.65 -8.54
CA THR A 166 12.83 -1.96 -9.50
C THR A 166 12.68 -0.89 -10.59
N ALA A 167 12.80 0.40 -10.24
CA ALA A 167 12.81 1.49 -11.23
C ALA A 167 13.99 1.33 -12.20
N GLY A 168 15.17 1.05 -11.67
CA GLY A 168 16.36 0.80 -12.49
C GLY A 168 16.23 -0.40 -13.42
N GLN A 169 15.70 -1.52 -12.91
CA GLN A 169 15.44 -2.70 -13.75
C GLN A 169 14.48 -2.36 -14.89
N LYS A 170 13.41 -1.60 -14.62
CA LYS A 170 12.47 -1.15 -15.66
C LYS A 170 13.17 -0.31 -16.73
N TRP A 171 14.08 0.59 -16.33
CA TRP A 171 14.84 1.44 -17.23
C TRP A 171 15.75 0.63 -18.18
N ILE A 172 16.50 -0.36 -17.66
CA ILE A 172 17.38 -1.21 -18.50
C ILE A 172 16.59 -2.02 -19.54
N HIS A 173 15.48 -2.65 -19.14
CA HIS A 173 14.77 -3.58 -20.02
C HIS A 173 13.95 -2.90 -21.13
N ARG A 174 13.74 -1.59 -21.05
CA ARG A 174 12.78 -0.87 -21.91
C ARG A 174 13.37 0.32 -22.68
N GLY A 175 14.69 0.45 -22.74
CA GLY A 175 15.36 1.34 -23.69
C GLY A 175 15.23 2.83 -23.37
N GLN A 176 15.57 3.24 -22.14
CA GLN A 176 15.56 4.65 -21.70
C GLN A 176 14.18 5.34 -21.71
N ASP A 177 13.09 4.58 -21.63
CA ASP A 177 11.79 5.13 -21.22
C ASP A 177 11.96 5.97 -19.92
N GLU A 178 11.24 7.09 -19.82
CA GLU A 178 11.20 7.92 -18.61
C GLU A 178 10.54 7.13 -17.46
N VAL A 179 11.39 6.44 -16.71
CA VAL A 179 11.07 5.72 -15.49
C VAL A 179 11.50 6.57 -14.31
N GLY A 180 10.90 6.37 -13.15
CA GLY A 180 11.27 7.09 -11.95
C GLY A 180 10.64 6.50 -10.70
N LEU A 181 10.84 7.23 -9.61
CA LEU A 181 10.37 6.92 -8.29
C LEU A 181 9.29 7.93 -7.89
N ALA A 182 8.09 7.43 -7.60
CA ALA A 182 7.06 8.19 -6.91
C ALA A 182 7.17 7.96 -5.41
N ILE A 183 7.06 9.06 -4.64
CA ILE A 183 7.10 9.11 -3.19
C ILE A 183 5.75 9.63 -2.72
N PHE A 184 5.05 8.84 -1.92
CA PHE A 184 3.76 9.18 -1.36
C PHE A 184 3.84 9.36 0.14
N ASP A 185 3.13 10.36 0.67
CA ASP A 185 2.91 10.53 2.11
C ASP A 185 1.66 9.75 2.51
N VAL A 186 1.83 8.80 3.43
CA VAL A 186 0.73 7.90 3.83
C VAL A 186 -0.37 8.64 4.58
N LYS A 187 -0.02 9.63 5.41
CA LYS A 187 -1.02 10.42 6.14
C LYS A 187 -1.88 11.22 5.17
N LYS A 188 -1.28 11.84 4.16
CA LYS A 188 -2.02 12.58 3.11
C LYS A 188 -2.89 11.65 2.27
N LEU A 189 -2.40 10.46 1.92
CA LEU A 189 -3.21 9.46 1.21
C LEU A 189 -4.43 9.03 2.04
N GLN A 190 -4.26 8.82 3.35
CA GLN A 190 -5.34 8.40 4.25
C GLN A 190 -6.38 9.49 4.53
N GLN A 191 -6.03 10.77 4.32
CA GLN A 191 -6.97 11.88 4.42
C GLN A 191 -7.97 11.95 3.25
N ASN A 192 -7.68 11.28 2.13
CA ASN A 192 -8.55 11.31 0.97
C ASN A 192 -9.79 10.41 1.16
N SER A 193 -10.97 11.02 1.16
CA SER A 193 -12.24 10.27 1.23
C SER A 193 -12.41 9.41 -0.03
N GLY A 194 -12.44 8.09 0.14
CA GLY A 194 -12.59 7.14 -0.96
C GLY A 194 -11.31 6.43 -1.39
N THR A 195 -10.17 6.73 -0.74
CA THR A 195 -8.95 5.93 -0.82
C THR A 195 -8.78 5.10 0.45
N ILE A 196 -8.39 3.85 0.30
CA ILE A 196 -7.90 3.04 1.43
C ILE A 196 -6.60 2.35 1.01
N ILE A 197 -5.70 2.17 1.97
CA ILE A 197 -4.44 1.46 1.77
C ILE A 197 -4.50 0.17 2.58
N PHE A 198 -4.19 -0.95 1.93
CA PHE A 198 -4.06 -2.24 2.57
C PHE A 198 -2.60 -2.68 2.54
N ARG A 199 -2.07 -3.05 3.70
CA ARG A 199 -0.86 -3.85 3.76
C ARG A 199 -1.21 -5.29 3.39
N VAL A 200 -0.62 -5.82 2.33
CA VAL A 200 -0.97 -7.17 1.83
C VAL A 200 -0.66 -8.24 2.87
N SER A 201 0.40 -8.06 3.66
CA SER A 201 0.72 -8.98 4.76
C SER A 201 -0.40 -9.15 5.79
N ASP A 202 -1.20 -8.12 6.05
CA ASP A 202 -2.31 -8.20 7.02
C ASP A 202 -3.54 -8.85 6.39
N VAL A 203 -3.78 -8.61 5.08
CA VAL A 203 -4.76 -9.39 4.30
C VAL A 203 -4.42 -10.88 4.32
N LEU A 204 -3.15 -11.23 4.13
CA LEU A 204 -2.69 -12.62 4.16
C LEU A 204 -2.84 -13.28 5.54
N LYS A 205 -2.61 -12.52 6.64
CA LYS A 205 -2.86 -13.03 8.00
C LYS A 205 -4.35 -13.29 8.24
N PHE A 206 -5.21 -12.37 7.81
CA PHE A 206 -6.66 -12.56 7.88
C PHE A 206 -7.09 -13.82 7.13
N LEU A 207 -6.63 -14.00 5.89
CA LEU A 207 -6.93 -15.19 5.09
C LEU A 207 -6.47 -16.49 5.76
N ALA A 208 -5.28 -16.49 6.38
CA ALA A 208 -4.79 -17.65 7.13
C ALA A 208 -5.68 -17.96 8.34
N GLY A 209 -6.15 -16.95 9.07
CA GLY A 209 -7.09 -17.11 10.18
C GLY A 209 -8.44 -17.70 9.76
N GLU A 210 -8.90 -17.37 8.55
CA GLU A 210 -10.14 -17.87 7.97
C GLU A 210 -9.96 -19.19 7.19
N GLY A 211 -8.76 -19.78 7.15
CA GLY A 211 -8.48 -21.00 6.38
C GLY A 211 -8.60 -20.82 4.85
N LYS A 212 -8.42 -19.58 4.36
CA LYS A 212 -8.53 -19.16 2.96
C LYS A 212 -7.20 -18.73 2.35
N ASP A 213 -6.09 -19.15 2.94
CA ASP A 213 -4.73 -18.83 2.48
C ASP A 213 -4.47 -19.30 1.02
N SER A 214 -5.12 -20.38 0.59
CA SER A 214 -5.02 -20.91 -0.77
C SER A 214 -5.57 -20.01 -1.88
N LEU A 215 -6.33 -18.95 -1.55
CA LEU A 215 -6.86 -18.00 -2.54
C LEU A 215 -5.75 -17.21 -3.26
N ILE A 216 -4.58 -17.04 -2.64
CA ILE A 216 -3.40 -16.43 -3.24
C ILE A 216 -2.29 -17.47 -3.30
N GLU A 217 -1.76 -17.75 -4.49
CA GLU A 217 -0.66 -18.73 -4.67
C GLU A 217 0.53 -18.39 -3.75
N GLN A 218 1.11 -19.41 -3.11
CA GLN A 218 2.21 -19.26 -2.15
C GLN A 218 3.39 -18.41 -2.68
N GLY A 219 3.72 -18.54 -3.98
CA GLY A 219 4.77 -17.73 -4.59
C GLY A 219 4.47 -16.23 -4.61
N LEU A 220 3.21 -15.86 -4.85
CA LEU A 220 2.75 -14.46 -4.80
C LEU A 220 2.71 -13.94 -3.37
N GLN A 221 2.27 -14.78 -2.42
CA GLN A 221 2.31 -14.41 -1.00
C GLN A 221 3.74 -14.11 -0.53
N GLN A 222 4.70 -14.98 -0.87
CA GLN A 222 6.10 -14.80 -0.50
C GLN A 222 6.69 -13.55 -1.17
N TRP A 223 6.36 -13.31 -2.43
CA TRP A 223 6.78 -12.10 -3.14
C TRP A 223 6.27 -10.84 -2.44
N ALA A 224 4.96 -10.78 -2.13
CA ALA A 224 4.34 -9.63 -1.47
C ALA A 224 4.93 -9.36 -0.07
N ARG A 225 5.26 -10.41 0.69
CA ARG A 225 5.95 -10.28 1.98
C ARG A 225 7.38 -9.74 1.83
N ASN A 226 8.11 -10.18 0.81
CA ASN A 226 9.50 -9.76 0.59
C ASN A 226 9.64 -8.29 0.21
N CYS A 227 8.65 -7.71 -0.49
CA CYS A 227 8.64 -6.28 -0.81
C CYS A 227 7.84 -5.44 0.19
N ASP A 228 7.31 -6.04 1.26
CA ASP A 228 6.32 -5.42 2.16
C ASP A 228 5.24 -4.66 1.37
N GLU A 229 4.52 -5.39 0.52
CA GLU A 229 3.58 -4.81 -0.45
C GLU A 229 2.40 -4.11 0.23
N TYR A 230 2.10 -2.90 -0.25
CA TYR A 230 0.87 -2.17 0.01
C TYR A 230 0.12 -1.97 -1.29
N VAL A 231 -1.21 -2.05 -1.23
CA VAL A 231 -2.09 -1.74 -2.35
C VAL A 231 -3.10 -0.69 -1.92
N SER A 232 -3.28 0.35 -2.74
CA SER A 232 -4.42 1.25 -2.56
C SER A 232 -5.61 0.81 -3.40
N VAL A 233 -6.82 1.07 -2.90
CA VAL A 233 -8.07 1.07 -3.67
C VAL A 233 -8.60 2.49 -3.68
N GLY A 234 -9.12 2.94 -4.83
CA GLY A 234 -9.53 4.32 -5.07
C GLY A 234 -8.44 5.17 -5.69
N LYS A 235 -8.84 6.35 -6.18
CA LYS A 235 -7.94 7.31 -6.82
C LYS A 235 -6.93 7.83 -5.81
N ILE A 236 -5.64 7.79 -6.15
CA ILE A 236 -4.61 8.46 -5.37
C ILE A 236 -4.74 9.96 -5.62
N SER A 237 -4.95 10.74 -4.55
CA SER A 237 -5.00 12.19 -4.65
C SER A 237 -3.63 12.74 -5.08
N ASP A 238 -3.65 13.82 -5.86
CA ASP A 238 -2.41 14.50 -6.26
C ASP A 238 -1.64 15.00 -5.02
N ASP A 239 -2.36 15.41 -3.96
CA ASP A 239 -1.78 15.83 -2.68
C ASP A 239 -1.04 14.70 -1.94
N GLY A 240 -1.40 13.44 -2.21
CA GLY A 240 -0.73 12.28 -1.63
C GLY A 240 0.63 12.00 -2.27
N LEU A 241 0.84 12.40 -3.53
CA LEU A 241 2.13 12.34 -4.21
C LEU A 241 2.98 13.54 -3.79
N VAL A 242 3.86 13.33 -2.81
CA VAL A 242 4.77 14.40 -2.37
C VAL A 242 5.86 14.69 -3.39
N ARG A 243 6.31 13.64 -4.11
CA ARG A 243 7.37 13.82 -5.09
C ARG A 243 7.44 12.75 -6.17
N TRP A 244 7.82 13.21 -7.37
CA TRP A 244 8.31 12.39 -8.46
C TRP A 244 9.80 12.66 -8.72
N VAL A 245 10.60 11.60 -8.80
CA VAL A 245 12.03 11.69 -9.12
C VAL A 245 12.31 10.82 -10.34
N ALA A 246 12.63 11.47 -11.46
CA ALA A 246 13.02 10.79 -12.68
C ALA A 246 14.32 9.99 -12.50
N TRP A 247 14.45 8.89 -13.23
CA TRP A 247 15.56 7.95 -13.08
C TRP A 247 16.91 8.56 -13.44
N ASP A 248 16.96 9.46 -14.41
CA ASP A 248 18.17 10.21 -14.78
C ASP A 248 18.71 11.03 -13.60
N LYS A 249 17.83 11.70 -12.84
CA LYS A 249 18.21 12.44 -11.63
C LYS A 249 18.75 11.53 -10.54
N LEU A 250 18.19 10.33 -10.38
CA LEU A 250 18.69 9.34 -9.42
C LEU A 250 20.03 8.75 -9.85
N TYR A 251 20.13 8.33 -11.11
CA TYR A 251 21.26 7.57 -11.64
C TYR A 251 22.49 8.46 -11.93
N LEU A 252 22.27 9.67 -12.45
CA LEU A 252 23.31 10.67 -12.72
C LEU A 252 23.52 11.62 -11.55
N SER A 253 23.00 11.28 -10.36
CA SER A 253 23.21 12.09 -9.16
C SER A 253 24.70 12.24 -8.85
N PRO A 254 25.16 13.43 -8.39
CA PRO A 254 26.55 13.64 -7.97
C PRO A 254 27.01 12.64 -6.90
N ALA A 255 26.08 12.21 -6.03
CA ALA A 255 26.29 11.18 -5.02
C ALA A 255 26.82 9.85 -5.58
N ASN A 256 26.52 9.56 -6.85
CA ASN A 256 27.08 8.44 -7.60
C ASN A 256 26.85 7.06 -6.93
N ILE A 257 25.80 6.93 -6.10
CA ILE A 257 25.50 5.72 -5.32
C ILE A 257 25.00 4.59 -6.23
N LEU A 258 24.18 4.94 -7.23
CA LEU A 258 23.53 3.97 -8.12
C LEU A 258 24.34 3.62 -9.37
N SER A 259 25.47 4.30 -9.62
CA SER A 259 26.22 4.18 -10.87
C SER A 259 26.97 2.88 -11.04
N LYS A 260 27.15 2.11 -9.95
CA LYS A 260 27.65 0.75 -10.03
C LYS A 260 26.67 -0.06 -10.89
N ARG A 261 27.06 -0.37 -12.13
CA ARG A 261 26.25 -1.12 -13.11
C ARG A 261 25.67 -2.43 -12.53
N CYS A 262 26.27 -2.97 -11.48
CA CYS A 262 25.80 -4.14 -10.76
C CYS A 262 24.44 -3.93 -10.08
N PHE A 263 24.11 -2.74 -9.55
CA PHE A 263 22.84 -2.47 -8.87
C PHE A 263 21.65 -2.66 -9.82
N VAL A 264 21.69 -2.01 -10.96
CA VAL A 264 20.58 -2.01 -11.92
C VAL A 264 20.49 -3.32 -12.72
N ARG A 265 21.62 -4.01 -12.91
CA ARG A 265 21.70 -5.28 -13.67
C ARG A 265 21.39 -6.50 -12.83
N ALA A 266 21.51 -6.42 -11.51
CA ALA A 266 21.19 -7.55 -10.66
C ALA A 266 19.72 -7.93 -10.83
N ARG A 267 19.42 -9.22 -10.98
CA ARG A 267 18.03 -9.68 -11.12
C ARG A 267 17.25 -9.51 -9.81
N THR A 268 17.93 -9.57 -8.67
CA THR A 268 17.35 -9.40 -7.33
C THR A 268 18.33 -8.64 -6.43
N LEU A 269 17.81 -7.99 -5.38
CA LEU A 269 18.65 -7.36 -4.36
C LEU A 269 19.60 -8.34 -3.66
N GLY A 270 19.21 -9.62 -3.54
CA GLY A 270 20.09 -10.66 -2.99
C GLY A 270 21.30 -10.94 -3.88
N VAL A 271 21.13 -10.91 -5.22
CA VAL A 271 22.25 -11.02 -6.17
C VAL A 271 23.13 -9.77 -6.10
N TYR A 272 22.51 -8.59 -6.04
CA TYR A 272 23.25 -7.34 -5.86
C TYR A 272 24.13 -7.35 -4.60
N ARG A 273 23.59 -7.78 -3.47
CA ARG A 273 24.35 -7.89 -2.20
C ARG A 273 25.55 -8.83 -2.30
N LYS A 274 25.46 -9.91 -3.07
CA LYS A 274 26.62 -10.79 -3.31
C LYS A 274 27.68 -10.09 -4.16
N TRP A 275 27.27 -9.44 -5.24
CA TRP A 275 28.18 -8.72 -6.11
C TRP A 275 28.88 -7.56 -5.40
N ILE A 276 28.16 -6.77 -4.59
CA ILE A 276 28.75 -5.63 -3.91
C ILE A 276 29.82 -6.05 -2.89
N GLN A 277 29.70 -7.25 -2.30
CA GLN A 277 30.68 -7.82 -1.38
C GLN A 277 32.01 -8.16 -2.06
N GLU A 278 32.00 -8.43 -3.37
CA GLU A 278 33.20 -8.77 -4.15
C GLU A 278 33.96 -7.53 -4.66
N TYR A 279 33.31 -6.37 -4.75
CA TYR A 279 33.86 -5.12 -5.33
C TYR A 279 34.02 -4.00 -4.30
N GLN A 280 34.53 -4.37 -3.13
CA GLN A 280 34.66 -3.51 -1.97
C GLN A 280 35.97 -2.72 -1.99
N GLN A 281 35.87 -1.40 -1.92
CA GLN A 281 37.01 -0.50 -1.69
C GLN A 281 36.67 0.40 -0.49
N PRO A 282 37.62 0.62 0.43
CA PRO A 282 37.45 1.61 1.49
C PRO A 282 37.20 3.00 0.90
N ILE A 283 36.31 3.75 1.53
CA ILE A 283 35.98 5.14 1.20
C ILE A 283 36.03 5.93 2.50
N GLU A 284 36.53 7.16 2.44
CA GLU A 284 36.61 8.07 3.59
C GLU A 284 35.22 8.37 4.18
N LEU A 285 35.17 8.67 5.48
CA LEU A 285 33.92 8.88 6.20
C LEU A 285 33.16 10.08 5.63
N GLU A 286 33.86 11.17 5.38
CA GLU A 286 33.33 12.41 4.83
C GLU A 286 32.70 12.19 3.46
N ASP A 287 33.35 11.39 2.61
CA ASP A 287 32.85 11.04 1.28
C ASP A 287 31.55 10.22 1.35
N ILE A 288 31.45 9.28 2.30
CA ILE A 288 30.21 8.52 2.51
C ILE A 288 29.10 9.46 2.96
N CYS A 289 29.40 10.33 3.93
CA CYS A 289 28.42 11.27 4.47
C CYS A 289 27.88 12.20 3.38
N GLN A 290 28.78 12.80 2.61
CA GLN A 290 28.43 13.72 1.53
C GLN A 290 27.55 13.03 0.48
N ARG A 291 27.91 11.82 0.04
CA ARG A 291 27.12 11.07 -0.96
C ARG A 291 25.73 10.74 -0.44
N MET A 292 25.60 10.29 0.82
CA MET A 292 24.29 9.99 1.40
C MET A 292 23.40 11.23 1.49
N VAL A 293 23.96 12.35 1.96
CA VAL A 293 23.22 13.62 2.06
C VAL A 293 22.86 14.15 0.67
N GLU A 294 23.76 14.11 -0.31
CA GLU A 294 23.46 14.50 -1.69
C GLU A 294 22.37 13.64 -2.31
N PHE A 295 22.41 12.32 -2.10
CA PHE A 295 21.37 11.44 -2.60
C PHE A 295 20.03 11.69 -1.89
N GLY A 296 20.06 11.95 -0.58
CA GLY A 296 18.92 12.42 0.20
C GLY A 296 18.34 13.72 -0.37
N LYS A 297 19.17 14.71 -0.70
CA LYS A 297 18.77 15.96 -1.36
C LYS A 297 18.16 15.70 -2.75
N VAL A 298 18.68 14.74 -3.50
CA VAL A 298 18.05 14.31 -4.77
C VAL A 298 16.69 13.70 -4.55
N LEU A 299 16.44 13.00 -3.42
CA LEU A 299 15.15 12.40 -3.05
C LEU A 299 14.16 13.33 -2.33
N ALA A 300 14.63 14.36 -1.63
CA ALA A 300 13.82 15.41 -0.99
C ALA A 300 13.52 16.60 -1.92
N GLY A 301 14.53 17.06 -2.66
CA GLY A 301 14.38 18.11 -3.67
C GLY A 301 14.31 19.48 -3.02
N PRO A 302 13.39 20.35 -3.43
CA PRO A 302 13.21 21.64 -2.76
C PRO A 302 12.49 21.52 -1.42
N GLN A 303 11.97 20.35 -1.05
CA GLN A 303 11.22 20.11 0.19
C GLN A 303 12.19 19.69 1.31
N GLU A 304 12.69 20.66 2.07
CA GLU A 304 13.69 20.42 3.14
C GLU A 304 13.15 19.52 4.26
N ASP A 305 11.86 19.60 4.55
CA ASP A 305 11.17 18.78 5.55
C ASP A 305 11.18 17.28 5.21
N LEU A 306 11.37 16.92 3.93
CA LEU A 306 11.54 15.53 3.49
C LEU A 306 12.95 14.99 3.65
N LEU A 307 13.98 15.84 3.83
CA LEU A 307 15.38 15.41 3.77
C LEU A 307 15.72 14.41 4.86
N SER A 308 15.51 14.78 6.12
CA SER A 308 15.84 13.93 7.27
C SER A 308 15.07 12.60 7.25
N PRO A 309 13.74 12.57 7.06
CA PRO A 309 13.00 11.31 6.97
C PRO A 309 13.44 10.38 5.82
N LEU A 310 13.80 10.94 4.65
CA LEU A 310 14.26 10.14 3.52
C LEU A 310 15.69 9.62 3.71
N ILE A 311 16.56 10.37 4.38
CA ILE A 311 17.90 9.90 4.75
C ILE A 311 17.82 8.74 5.74
N GLU A 312 16.95 8.80 6.74
CA GLU A 312 16.73 7.67 7.65
C GLU A 312 16.32 6.41 6.88
N LEU A 313 15.47 6.53 5.86
CA LEU A 313 15.09 5.41 5.00
C LEU A 313 16.24 4.91 4.13
N LEU A 314 17.14 5.79 3.66
CA LEU A 314 18.35 5.40 2.92
C LEU A 314 19.32 4.61 3.80
N LEU A 315 19.41 4.94 5.09
CA LEU A 315 20.34 4.29 6.02
C LEU A 315 19.85 2.95 6.54
N LYS A 316 18.53 2.68 6.52
CA LYS A 316 17.94 1.40 6.97
C LYS A 316 18.59 0.12 6.44
N PRO A 317 18.89 -0.04 5.14
CA PRO A 317 19.53 -1.26 4.64
C PRO A 317 21.02 -1.39 5.04
N GLY A 318 21.58 -0.36 5.68
CA GLY A 318 22.98 -0.26 6.08
C GLY A 318 23.88 0.31 4.99
N ILE A 319 24.99 0.92 5.37
CA ILE A 319 25.93 1.57 4.41
C ILE A 319 26.63 0.55 3.50
N LEU A 320 26.83 -0.67 4.00
CA LEU A 320 27.39 -1.78 3.24
C LEU A 320 26.49 -2.19 2.07
N PHE A 321 25.17 -2.03 2.19
CA PHE A 321 24.25 -2.29 1.09
C PHE A 321 24.54 -1.37 -0.10
N TRP A 322 24.88 -0.11 0.16
CA TRP A 322 25.28 0.85 -0.87
C TRP A 322 26.72 0.64 -1.38
N GLY A 323 27.41 -0.35 -0.81
CA GLY A 323 28.75 -0.75 -1.21
C GLY A 323 29.84 0.17 -0.69
N PHE A 324 29.60 0.80 0.46
CA PHE A 324 30.56 1.62 1.17
C PHE A 324 31.17 0.83 2.32
N ILE A 325 32.50 0.88 2.42
CA ILE A 325 33.26 0.36 3.56
C ILE A 325 34.08 1.50 4.11
N ASN A 326 34.11 1.59 5.43
CA ASN A 326 34.90 2.55 6.17
C ASN A 326 35.51 1.84 7.38
N GLU A 327 36.59 2.40 7.92
CA GLU A 327 37.21 1.90 9.16
C GLU A 327 36.37 2.23 10.40
N SER A 328 35.54 3.28 10.33
CA SER A 328 34.59 3.65 11.37
C SER A 328 33.43 2.67 11.45
N SER A 329 32.84 2.54 12.64
CA SER A 329 31.63 1.74 12.81
C SER A 329 30.43 2.37 12.11
N GLU A 330 29.42 1.56 11.79
CA GLU A 330 28.21 2.01 11.10
C GLU A 330 27.46 3.07 11.92
N GLU A 331 27.49 2.97 13.26
CA GLU A 331 26.89 3.95 14.16
C GLU A 331 27.56 5.33 14.04
N VAL A 332 28.89 5.36 13.89
CA VAL A 332 29.65 6.61 13.70
C VAL A 332 29.29 7.26 12.37
N VAL A 333 29.16 6.46 11.30
CA VAL A 333 28.76 6.96 9.97
C VAL A 333 27.35 7.53 10.02
N ILE A 334 26.39 6.81 10.62
CA ILE A 334 25.01 7.28 10.76
C ILE A 334 24.94 8.57 11.59
N ALA A 335 25.67 8.64 12.71
CA ALA A 335 25.71 9.84 13.55
C ALA A 335 26.28 11.06 12.80
N SER A 336 27.34 10.85 12.02
CA SER A 336 27.98 11.90 11.22
C SER A 336 27.07 12.42 10.12
N ILE A 337 26.32 11.52 9.46
CA ILE A 337 25.31 11.91 8.46
C ILE A 337 24.20 12.74 9.11
N ARG A 338 23.69 12.34 10.28
CA ARG A 338 22.64 13.09 10.99
C ARG A 338 23.12 14.49 11.37
N ALA A 339 24.32 14.62 11.92
CA ALA A 339 24.91 15.90 12.25
C ALA A 339 25.01 16.82 11.02
N LEU A 340 25.48 16.28 9.88
CA LEU A 340 25.58 17.04 8.64
C LEU A 340 24.22 17.50 8.10
N VAL A 341 23.17 16.68 8.24
CA VAL A 341 21.80 17.06 7.86
C VAL A 341 21.27 18.19 8.75
N ASP A 342 21.51 18.11 10.06
CA ASP A 342 21.08 19.13 11.02
C ASP A 342 21.81 20.46 10.78
N GLU A 343 23.11 20.43 10.50
CA GLU A 343 23.90 21.61 10.10
C GLU A 343 23.39 22.23 8.80
N THR A 344 23.07 21.40 7.80
CA THR A 344 22.47 21.89 6.54
C THR A 344 21.12 22.59 6.80
N GLY A 345 20.31 22.08 7.73
CA GLY A 345 19.04 22.70 8.11
C GLY A 345 19.20 24.01 8.90
N LEU A 346 20.31 24.18 9.62
CA LEU A 346 20.65 25.44 10.30
C LEU A 346 21.14 26.52 9.32
N GLU A 347 21.85 26.14 8.27
CA GLU A 347 22.27 27.06 7.19
C GLU A 347 21.09 27.59 6.37
N SER A 348 20.04 26.77 6.13
CA SER A 348 18.84 27.25 5.42
C SER A 348 17.98 28.21 6.25
N LEU A 349 17.90 28.01 7.57
CA LEU A 349 17.20 28.91 8.50
C LEU A 349 17.92 30.26 8.70
N SER A 350 19.25 30.27 8.67
CA SER A 350 20.04 31.50 8.81
C SER A 350 20.00 32.40 7.56
N GLY A 351 19.60 31.85 6.40
CA GLY A 351 19.30 32.60 5.18
C GLY A 351 17.92 33.31 5.16
N LEU A 352 17.07 33.10 6.18
CA LEU A 352 15.74 33.71 6.31
C LEU A 352 15.70 34.93 7.26
N THR A 353 16.85 35.38 7.77
CA THR A 353 16.98 36.60 8.57
C THR A 353 17.69 37.70 7.81
N ILE A 354 16.96 38.43 6.96
CA ILE A 354 17.08 39.90 6.77
C ILE A 354 15.68 40.46 6.51
#